data_AF-A0AAV6TQH3-F1
#
_entry.id   AF-A0AAV6TQH3-F1
#
_cell.length_a   1.000
_cell.length_b   1.000
_cell.length_c   1.000
_cell.angle_alpha   90.00
_cell.angle_beta   90.00
_cell.angle_gamma   90.00
#
_symmetry.space_group_name_H-M   'P 1'
#
loop_
_entity.id
_entity.type
_entity.pdbx_description
1 polymer ?
#
loop_
_entity_poly.entity_id
_entity_poly.type
_entity_poly.pdbx_seq_one_letter_code
_entity_poly.pdbx_strand_id
1 'polypeptide(L)'
;MFPQVQEKVLPAMKKVIKEYYGDNPKDSPDLGRVAPPFPDERWQHRCRGGPRRIWQLHAPTIITDVKLNNPIMQEEIFGPLFPIVTVEGVDEAIDIINSKDKPLTLNIYSKKQKVIKKFLDNTSSGSVCVNDSIVNLSIDALPFGGVGKSGLGAYHGKYSFDTFSHKKAVLIRNYAMIGEKLGEARYPPYSPSNEKFLKKLLKKRPNLLPPHMDYVGVFIGGFLVALILKAILHFAGVKYF
;
A
#
# COMPACT_ATOMS: atom_id res chain seq x y z
N MET A 1 -17.85 -11.77 -7.53
CA MET A 1 -18.93 -11.51 -6.54
C MET A 1 -19.74 -12.78 -6.34
N PHE A 2 -20.27 -13.08 -5.15
CA PHE A 2 -21.11 -14.29 -4.99
C PHE A 2 -22.45 -14.13 -5.72
N PRO A 3 -23.01 -15.20 -6.33
CA PRO A 3 -24.29 -15.12 -7.05
C PRO A 3 -25.43 -14.47 -6.25
N GLN A 4 -25.60 -14.87 -4.98
CA GLN A 4 -26.62 -14.32 -4.08
C GLN A 4 -26.41 -12.83 -3.75
N VAL A 5 -25.18 -12.32 -3.89
CA VAL A 5 -24.89 -10.89 -3.72
C VAL A 5 -25.22 -10.13 -5.00
N GLN A 6 -24.97 -10.71 -6.17
CA GLN A 6 -25.32 -10.12 -7.46
C GLN A 6 -26.81 -9.78 -7.56
N GLU A 7 -27.67 -10.70 -7.13
CA GLU A 7 -29.13 -10.51 -7.15
C GLU A 7 -29.60 -9.29 -6.35
N LYS A 8 -28.89 -8.95 -5.27
CA LYS A 8 -29.20 -7.80 -4.41
C LYS A 8 -28.54 -6.51 -4.90
N VAL A 9 -27.32 -6.60 -5.40
CA VAL A 9 -26.52 -5.45 -5.82
C VAL A 9 -27.01 -4.89 -7.16
N LEU A 10 -27.41 -5.75 -8.11
CA LEU A 10 -27.81 -5.31 -9.43
C LEU A 10 -29.01 -4.33 -9.43
N PRO A 11 -30.11 -4.56 -8.68
CA PRO A 11 -31.18 -3.58 -8.53
C PRO A 11 -30.72 -2.28 -7.88
N ALA A 12 -29.84 -2.36 -6.87
CA ALA A 12 -29.31 -1.17 -6.19
C ALA A 12 -28.45 -0.32 -7.13
N MET A 13 -27.56 -0.94 -7.93
CA MET A 13 -26.75 -0.22 -8.92
C MET A 13 -27.64 0.45 -9.98
N LYS A 14 -28.68 -0.22 -10.47
CA LYS A 14 -29.64 0.37 -11.41
C LYS A 14 -30.35 1.58 -10.82
N LYS A 15 -30.78 1.49 -9.56
CA LYS A 15 -31.41 2.60 -8.84
C LYS A 15 -30.45 3.78 -8.73
N VAL A 16 -29.22 3.54 -8.31
CA VAL A 16 -28.19 4.59 -8.13
C VAL A 16 -27.83 5.25 -9.46
N ILE A 17 -27.70 4.49 -10.55
CA ILE A 17 -27.45 5.06 -11.89
C ILE A 17 -28.57 6.02 -12.30
N LYS A 18 -29.83 5.61 -12.10
CA LYS A 18 -30.99 6.47 -12.39
C LYS A 18 -31.06 7.70 -11.47
N GLU A 19 -30.71 7.54 -10.19
CA GLU A 19 -30.65 8.64 -9.23
C GLU A 19 -29.59 9.68 -9.62
N TYR A 20 -28.43 9.24 -10.10
CA TYR A 20 -27.31 10.13 -10.43
C TYR A 20 -27.43 10.76 -11.82
N TYR A 21 -27.96 10.03 -12.81
CA TYR A 21 -27.93 10.48 -14.21
C TYR A 21 -29.32 10.60 -14.85
N GLY A 22 -30.39 10.36 -14.11
CA GLY A 22 -31.77 10.41 -14.60
C GLY A 22 -32.17 9.23 -15.48
N ASP A 23 -33.32 9.36 -16.14
CA ASP A 23 -33.90 8.32 -17.00
C ASP A 23 -33.14 8.12 -18.31
N ASN A 24 -32.51 9.18 -18.83
CA ASN A 24 -31.62 9.12 -19.99
C ASN A 24 -30.22 9.63 -19.62
N PRO A 25 -29.31 8.74 -19.15
CA PRO A 25 -27.97 9.14 -18.72
C PRO A 25 -27.17 9.93 -19.77
N LYS A 26 -27.47 9.76 -21.07
CA LYS A 26 -26.80 10.49 -22.15
C LYS A 26 -27.04 12.00 -22.11
N ASP A 27 -28.20 12.40 -21.61
CA ASP A 27 -28.60 13.80 -21.51
C ASP A 27 -28.11 14.43 -20.19
N SER A 28 -27.57 13.62 -19.26
CA SER A 28 -27.05 14.12 -17.99
C SER A 28 -25.83 15.02 -18.21
N PRO A 29 -25.81 16.23 -17.60
CA PRO A 29 -24.65 17.12 -17.63
C PRO A 29 -23.50 16.58 -16.78
N ASP A 30 -23.77 15.69 -15.83
CA ASP A 30 -22.79 15.13 -14.89
C ASP A 30 -22.09 13.87 -15.43
N LEU A 31 -22.55 13.33 -16.57
CA LEU A 31 -21.93 12.17 -17.19
C LEU A 31 -20.74 12.59 -18.07
N GLY A 32 -19.53 12.17 -17.69
CA GLY A 32 -18.33 12.39 -18.51
C GLY A 32 -18.44 11.77 -19.91
N ARG A 33 -17.73 12.36 -20.89
CA ARG A 33 -17.65 11.85 -22.26
C ARG A 33 -16.32 11.12 -22.48
N VAL A 34 -16.34 10.10 -23.34
CA VAL A 34 -15.13 9.35 -23.69
C VAL A 34 -14.23 10.22 -24.58
N ALA A 35 -12.94 10.28 -24.26
CA ALA A 35 -11.96 11.04 -25.04
C ALA A 35 -11.72 10.39 -26.42
N PRO A 36 -11.56 11.18 -27.49
CA PRO A 36 -11.19 10.67 -28.81
C PRO A 36 -9.75 10.10 -28.85
N PRO A 37 -9.43 9.22 -29.81
CA PRO A 37 -10.32 8.64 -30.83
C PRO A 37 -11.31 7.64 -30.22
N PHE A 38 -12.58 7.74 -30.62
CA PHE A 38 -13.67 6.92 -30.09
C PHE A 38 -13.39 5.43 -30.36
N PRO A 39 -13.24 4.58 -29.32
CA PRO A 39 -13.04 3.15 -29.50
C PRO A 39 -14.36 2.42 -29.79
N ASP A 40 -15.31 3.02 -30.51
CA ASP A 40 -16.66 2.44 -30.69
C ASP A 40 -16.61 1.01 -31.24
N GLU A 41 -15.69 0.73 -32.17
CA GLU A 41 -15.44 -0.64 -32.64
C GLU A 41 -14.88 -1.56 -31.54
N ARG A 42 -13.93 -1.07 -30.72
CA ARG A 42 -13.33 -1.83 -29.61
C ARG A 42 -14.40 -2.19 -28.56
N TRP A 43 -15.27 -1.25 -28.21
CA TRP A 43 -16.35 -1.46 -27.25
C TRP A 43 -17.43 -2.39 -27.78
N GLN A 44 -17.82 -2.21 -29.04
CA GLN A 44 -18.77 -3.11 -29.70
C GLN A 44 -18.20 -4.52 -29.80
N HIS A 45 -16.93 -4.67 -30.19
CA HIS A 45 -16.24 -5.95 -30.26
C HIS A 45 -16.15 -6.65 -28.90
N ARG A 46 -15.82 -5.91 -27.83
CA ARG A 46 -15.79 -6.42 -26.45
C ARG A 46 -17.16 -6.93 -25.97
N CYS A 47 -18.23 -6.50 -26.62
CA CYS A 47 -19.61 -6.87 -26.31
C CYS A 47 -20.25 -7.85 -27.32
N ARG A 48 -19.52 -8.39 -28.32
CA ARG A 48 -20.05 -9.39 -29.27
C ARG A 48 -19.95 -10.81 -28.67
N GLY A 49 -21.00 -11.62 -28.80
CA GLY A 49 -20.95 -13.08 -28.56
C GLY A 49 -21.38 -13.62 -27.18
N GLY A 50 -22.18 -12.87 -26.41
CA GLY A 50 -22.69 -13.28 -25.08
C GLY A 50 -21.94 -12.55 -23.98
N PRO A 51 -22.59 -11.70 -23.17
CA PRO A 51 -23.74 -12.02 -22.28
C PRO A 51 -24.96 -11.05 -22.40
N ARG A 52 -25.94 -11.14 -21.47
CA ARG A 52 -27.16 -10.29 -21.42
C ARG A 52 -26.79 -8.81 -21.21
N ARG A 53 -27.00 -7.97 -22.24
CA ARG A 53 -26.78 -6.52 -22.15
C ARG A 53 -27.93 -5.87 -21.39
N ILE A 54 -27.60 -4.96 -20.49
CA ILE A 54 -28.65 -4.21 -19.78
C ILE A 54 -28.73 -2.76 -20.27
N TRP A 55 -27.72 -2.14 -20.92
CA TRP A 55 -27.79 -0.76 -21.44
C TRP A 55 -26.86 -0.45 -22.65
N GLN A 56 -27.10 0.70 -23.30
CA GLN A 56 -26.52 1.15 -24.58
C GLN A 56 -25.04 1.61 -24.47
N LEU A 57 -24.28 1.50 -25.56
CA LEU A 57 -22.96 2.14 -25.68
C LEU A 57 -23.09 3.64 -25.34
N HIS A 58 -22.17 4.13 -24.51
CA HIS A 58 -22.04 5.50 -23.97
C HIS A 58 -22.86 5.85 -22.71
N ALA A 59 -23.65 4.93 -22.16
CA ALA A 59 -24.23 5.06 -20.81
C ALA A 59 -23.55 4.07 -19.85
N PRO A 60 -23.55 4.32 -18.51
CA PRO A 60 -23.10 3.35 -17.53
C PRO A 60 -23.78 1.98 -17.74
N THR A 61 -23.00 0.97 -18.12
CA THR A 61 -23.53 -0.33 -18.57
C THR A 61 -22.98 -1.44 -17.69
N ILE A 62 -23.87 -2.13 -16.98
CA ILE A 62 -23.56 -3.32 -16.20
C ILE A 62 -23.73 -4.56 -17.08
N ILE A 63 -22.74 -5.46 -17.06
CA ILE A 63 -22.75 -6.69 -17.85
C ILE A 63 -22.66 -7.86 -16.88
N THR A 64 -23.67 -8.73 -16.88
CA THR A 64 -23.71 -9.95 -16.05
C THR A 64 -23.24 -11.16 -16.83
N ASP A 65 -23.13 -12.33 -16.18
CA ASP A 65 -22.81 -13.61 -16.84
C ASP A 65 -21.50 -13.56 -17.64
N VAL A 66 -20.53 -12.77 -17.16
CA VAL A 66 -19.24 -12.57 -17.80
C VAL A 66 -18.30 -13.71 -17.43
N LYS A 67 -17.73 -14.34 -18.45
CA LYS A 67 -16.67 -15.34 -18.34
C LYS A 67 -15.30 -14.69 -18.45
N LEU A 68 -14.31 -15.27 -17.78
CA LEU A 68 -12.94 -14.74 -17.75
C LEU A 68 -12.26 -14.73 -19.13
N ASN A 69 -12.70 -15.58 -20.06
CA ASN A 69 -12.21 -15.63 -21.43
C ASN A 69 -12.97 -14.69 -22.39
N ASN A 70 -13.99 -13.96 -21.93
CA ASN A 70 -14.65 -12.99 -22.79
C ASN A 70 -13.68 -11.85 -23.16
N PRO A 71 -13.80 -11.27 -24.37
CA PRO A 71 -12.95 -10.16 -24.82
C PRO A 71 -12.91 -8.96 -23.86
N ILE A 72 -14.02 -8.65 -23.18
CA ILE A 72 -14.09 -7.55 -22.19
C ILE A 72 -13.17 -7.76 -20.98
N MET A 73 -12.74 -8.99 -20.70
CA MET A 73 -11.87 -9.34 -19.58
C MET A 73 -10.40 -9.48 -19.95
N GLN A 74 -10.05 -9.34 -21.25
CA GLN A 74 -8.67 -9.52 -21.73
C GLN A 74 -7.83 -8.25 -21.66
N GLU A 75 -8.47 -7.09 -21.68
CA GLU A 75 -7.81 -5.79 -21.69
C GLU A 75 -8.48 -4.85 -20.71
N GLU A 76 -7.76 -3.79 -20.34
CA GLU A 76 -8.33 -2.74 -19.52
C GLU A 76 -9.51 -2.07 -20.24
N ILE A 77 -10.58 -1.85 -19.48
CA ILE A 77 -11.83 -1.30 -19.96
C ILE A 77 -11.58 0.15 -20.37
N PHE A 78 -11.30 1.07 -19.42
CA PHE A 78 -11.18 2.52 -19.65
C PHE A 78 -12.45 3.18 -20.22
N GLY A 79 -13.61 2.83 -19.66
CA GLY A 79 -14.89 3.35 -20.14
C GLY A 79 -16.08 2.82 -19.35
N PRO A 80 -17.32 3.15 -19.76
CA PRO A 80 -18.50 3.01 -18.93
C PRO A 80 -19.08 1.58 -18.89
N LEU A 81 -18.24 0.55 -19.02
CA LEU A 81 -18.66 -0.85 -18.95
C LEU A 81 -18.21 -1.46 -17.61
N PHE A 82 -19.13 -2.08 -16.89
CA PHE A 82 -18.87 -2.72 -15.60
C PHE A 82 -19.24 -4.21 -15.64
N PRO A 83 -18.31 -5.09 -16.05
CA PRO A 83 -18.53 -6.53 -16.06
C PRO A 83 -18.55 -7.09 -14.63
N ILE A 84 -19.51 -7.96 -14.37
CA ILE A 84 -19.63 -8.70 -13.13
C ILE A 84 -19.29 -10.17 -13.40
N VAL A 85 -18.22 -10.62 -12.75
CA VAL A 85 -17.84 -12.03 -12.69
C VAL A 85 -18.32 -12.62 -11.37
N THR A 86 -19.11 -13.69 -11.44
CA THR A 86 -19.48 -14.45 -10.25
C THR A 86 -18.39 -15.42 -9.85
N VAL A 87 -18.23 -15.64 -8.55
CA VAL A 87 -17.29 -16.59 -7.96
C VAL A 87 -18.02 -17.38 -6.88
N GLU A 88 -17.59 -18.59 -6.61
CA GLU A 88 -18.07 -19.48 -5.55
C GLU A 88 -17.50 -19.07 -4.18
N GLY A 89 -16.27 -18.54 -4.16
CA GLY A 89 -15.51 -18.33 -2.94
C GLY A 89 -14.59 -17.11 -2.94
N VAL A 90 -14.10 -16.77 -1.74
CA VAL A 90 -13.05 -15.74 -1.58
C VAL A 90 -11.74 -16.21 -2.20
N ASP A 91 -11.42 -17.51 -2.07
CA ASP A 91 -10.22 -18.12 -2.64
C ASP A 91 -10.20 -18.02 -4.16
N GLU A 92 -11.29 -18.40 -4.83
CA GLU A 92 -11.41 -18.25 -6.28
C GLU A 92 -11.24 -16.79 -6.74
N ALA A 93 -11.81 -15.83 -6.00
CA ALA A 93 -11.63 -14.41 -6.31
C ALA A 93 -10.15 -13.99 -6.24
N ILE A 94 -9.43 -14.46 -5.23
CA ILE A 94 -8.00 -14.21 -5.04
C ILE A 94 -7.19 -14.85 -6.18
N ASP A 95 -7.51 -16.09 -6.54
CA ASP A 95 -6.84 -16.81 -7.63
C ASP A 95 -7.04 -16.10 -8.97
N ILE A 96 -8.25 -15.62 -9.25
CA ILE A 96 -8.55 -14.82 -10.45
C ILE A 96 -7.72 -13.54 -10.47
N ILE A 97 -7.64 -12.80 -9.35
CA ILE A 97 -6.84 -11.57 -9.25
C ILE A 97 -5.37 -11.89 -9.51
N ASN A 98 -4.84 -12.92 -8.86
CA ASN A 98 -3.43 -13.31 -8.96
C ASN A 98 -3.05 -13.92 -10.32
N SER A 99 -4.03 -14.43 -11.08
CA SER A 99 -3.82 -14.90 -12.47
C SER A 99 -3.59 -13.77 -13.48
N LYS A 100 -3.82 -12.52 -13.08
CA LYS A 100 -3.68 -11.33 -13.92
C LYS A 100 -2.52 -10.45 -13.45
N ASP A 101 -2.16 -9.47 -14.29
CA ASP A 101 -1.19 -8.45 -13.90
C ASP A 101 -1.68 -7.65 -12.69
N LYS A 102 -0.73 -7.28 -11.82
CA LYS A 102 -1.01 -6.55 -10.57
C LYS A 102 -1.69 -5.21 -10.86
N PRO A 103 -2.91 -4.98 -10.35
CA PRO A 103 -3.66 -3.76 -10.65
C PRO A 103 -3.11 -2.56 -9.87
N LEU A 104 -3.42 -1.36 -10.37
CA LEU A 104 -3.10 -0.11 -9.66
C LEU A 104 -3.88 -0.02 -8.34
N THR A 105 -5.15 -0.40 -8.36
CA THR A 105 -6.05 -0.36 -7.20
C THR A 105 -6.83 -1.66 -7.07
N LEU A 106 -7.07 -2.07 -5.82
CA LEU A 106 -7.98 -3.18 -5.48
C LEU A 106 -9.02 -2.66 -4.48
N ASN A 107 -10.31 -2.84 -4.77
CA ASN A 107 -11.40 -2.42 -3.88
C ASN A 107 -12.10 -3.64 -3.29
N ILE A 108 -12.24 -3.69 -1.95
CA ILE A 108 -12.83 -4.82 -1.22
C ILE A 108 -14.04 -4.33 -0.45
N TYR A 109 -15.22 -4.87 -0.76
CA TYR A 109 -16.46 -4.57 -0.03
C TYR A 109 -16.83 -5.74 0.88
N SER A 110 -16.61 -5.60 2.18
CA SER A 110 -16.92 -6.63 3.18
C SER A 110 -17.01 -6.04 4.60
N LYS A 111 -17.93 -6.56 5.41
CA LYS A 111 -17.96 -6.33 6.86
C LYS A 111 -17.15 -7.35 7.66
N LYS A 112 -16.73 -8.46 7.01
CA LYS A 112 -16.03 -9.56 7.67
C LYS A 112 -14.52 -9.31 7.63
N GLN A 113 -13.92 -9.01 8.79
CA GLN A 113 -12.48 -8.74 8.90
C GLN A 113 -11.60 -9.89 8.42
N LYS A 114 -12.01 -11.14 8.64
CA LYS A 114 -11.31 -12.32 8.12
C LYS A 114 -11.21 -12.32 6.59
N VAL A 115 -12.26 -11.85 5.89
CA VAL A 115 -12.28 -11.75 4.42
C VAL A 115 -11.35 -10.63 3.96
N ILE A 116 -11.44 -9.46 4.59
CA ILE A 116 -10.58 -8.32 4.27
C ILE A 116 -9.10 -8.70 4.43
N LYS A 117 -8.74 -9.25 5.60
CA LYS A 117 -7.36 -9.69 5.88
C LYS A 117 -6.87 -10.71 4.85
N LYS A 118 -7.73 -11.66 4.47
CA LYS A 118 -7.36 -12.68 3.48
C LYS A 118 -6.99 -12.06 2.12
N PHE A 119 -7.76 -11.09 1.62
CA PHE A 119 -7.38 -10.37 0.39
C PHE A 119 -6.08 -9.58 0.57
N LEU A 120 -5.93 -8.85 1.69
CA LEU A 120 -4.73 -8.04 1.95
C LEU A 120 -3.45 -8.89 2.03
N ASP A 121 -3.52 -10.08 2.62
CA ASP A 121 -2.37 -10.96 2.79
C ASP A 121 -2.00 -11.73 1.51
N ASN A 122 -2.97 -11.96 0.60
CA ASN A 122 -2.82 -12.91 -0.51
C ASN A 122 -2.96 -12.26 -1.91
N THR A 123 -2.97 -10.93 -2.01
CA THR A 123 -2.96 -10.21 -3.29
C THR A 123 -1.91 -9.10 -3.29
N SER A 124 -1.56 -8.60 -4.48
CA SER A 124 -0.59 -7.50 -4.65
C SER A 124 -1.14 -6.47 -5.63
N SER A 125 -1.29 -5.23 -5.16
CA SER A 125 -1.76 -4.07 -5.93
C SER A 125 -1.01 -2.81 -5.49
N GLY A 126 -1.11 -1.73 -6.26
CA GLY A 126 -0.52 -0.44 -5.88
C GLY A 126 -1.16 0.14 -4.62
N SER A 127 -2.48 0.05 -4.52
CA SER A 127 -3.25 0.41 -3.33
C SER A 127 -4.46 -0.51 -3.11
N VAL A 128 -5.00 -0.48 -1.90
CA VAL A 128 -6.24 -1.19 -1.54
C VAL A 128 -7.18 -0.22 -0.83
N CYS A 129 -8.45 -0.18 -1.26
CA CYS A 129 -9.52 0.52 -0.56
C CYS A 129 -10.55 -0.49 -0.05
N VAL A 130 -10.93 -0.39 1.23
CA VAL A 130 -11.91 -1.28 1.84
C VAL A 130 -13.20 -0.51 2.10
N ASN A 131 -14.31 -1.03 1.60
CA ASN A 131 -15.66 -0.47 1.68
C ASN A 131 -15.84 0.88 0.99
N ASP A 132 -14.92 1.26 0.11
CA ASP A 132 -15.03 2.44 -0.75
C ASP A 132 -14.18 2.23 -2.03
N SER A 133 -14.28 3.18 -2.96
CA SER A 133 -13.48 3.24 -4.19
C SER A 133 -13.00 4.66 -4.41
N ILE A 134 -11.79 4.83 -4.96
CA ILE A 134 -11.17 6.13 -5.35
C ILE A 134 -10.79 7.04 -4.18
N VAL A 135 -11.49 7.03 -3.06
CA VAL A 135 -11.27 7.96 -1.94
C VAL A 135 -9.85 7.91 -1.35
N ASN A 136 -9.12 6.80 -1.50
CA ASN A 136 -7.73 6.72 -1.07
C ASN A 136 -6.79 7.68 -1.83
N LEU A 137 -7.19 8.15 -3.02
CA LEU A 137 -6.43 9.14 -3.80
C LEU A 137 -6.48 10.54 -3.19
N SER A 138 -7.48 10.88 -2.37
CA SER A 138 -7.59 12.22 -1.76
C SER A 138 -6.76 12.37 -0.48
N ILE A 139 -6.05 11.32 -0.06
CA ILE A 139 -5.27 11.31 1.18
C ILE A 139 -3.79 11.54 0.85
N ASP A 140 -3.30 12.77 1.03
CA ASP A 140 -1.91 13.15 0.74
C ASP A 140 -0.85 12.39 1.54
N ALA A 141 -1.24 11.80 2.68
CA ALA A 141 -0.38 10.98 3.51
C ALA A 141 -0.22 9.54 3.01
N LEU A 142 -1.01 9.12 2.00
CA LEU A 142 -0.87 7.82 1.35
C LEU A 142 -0.05 7.96 0.07
N PRO A 143 0.93 7.08 -0.18
CA PRO A 143 1.62 7.05 -1.45
C PRO A 143 0.65 6.57 -2.54
N PHE A 144 0.61 7.29 -3.65
CA PHE A 144 -0.11 6.85 -4.85
C PHE A 144 0.88 6.42 -5.93
N GLY A 145 0.79 5.16 -6.33
CA GLY A 145 1.73 4.53 -7.25
C GLY A 145 1.36 3.08 -7.56
N GLY A 146 1.94 2.54 -8.62
CA GLY A 146 1.71 1.17 -9.08
C GLY A 146 2.77 0.18 -8.59
N VAL A 147 2.54 -1.09 -8.93
CA VAL A 147 3.51 -2.18 -8.73
C VAL A 147 3.45 -3.16 -9.90
N GLY A 148 4.60 -3.56 -10.43
CA GLY A 148 4.65 -4.42 -11.61
C GLY A 148 4.16 -3.68 -12.86
N LYS A 149 3.24 -4.27 -13.63
CA LYS A 149 2.75 -3.63 -14.86
C LYS A 149 1.86 -2.39 -14.62
N SER A 150 1.36 -2.19 -13.40
CA SER A 150 0.62 -0.97 -13.06
C SER A 150 1.52 0.23 -12.77
N GLY A 151 2.84 0.05 -12.66
CA GLY A 151 3.80 1.15 -12.50
C GLY A 151 4.93 0.86 -11.51
N LEU A 152 5.81 1.85 -11.36
CA LEU A 152 6.93 1.86 -10.42
C LEU A 152 7.02 3.22 -9.74
N GLY A 153 7.37 3.22 -8.45
CA GLY A 153 7.48 4.43 -7.65
C GLY A 153 6.12 4.91 -7.16
N ALA A 154 6.13 6.02 -6.41
CA ALA A 154 4.92 6.63 -5.88
C ALA A 154 5.11 8.13 -5.69
N TYR A 155 4.01 8.86 -5.65
CA TYR A 155 3.96 10.29 -5.33
C TYR A 155 2.77 10.57 -4.40
N HIS A 156 2.33 11.83 -4.31
CA HIS A 156 1.46 12.46 -3.31
C HIS A 156 2.20 12.99 -2.08
N GLY A 157 1.76 14.18 -1.62
CA GLY A 157 2.30 14.85 -0.43
C GLY A 157 3.83 14.77 -0.32
N LYS A 158 4.30 14.21 0.79
CA LYS A 158 5.74 13.99 1.07
C LYS A 158 6.39 13.03 0.05
N TYR A 159 5.67 12.04 -0.47
CA TYR A 159 6.23 11.09 -1.43
C TYR A 159 6.58 11.76 -2.75
N SER A 160 5.83 12.79 -3.19
CA SER A 160 6.23 13.61 -4.33
C SER A 160 7.59 14.28 -4.08
N PHE A 161 7.76 14.93 -2.91
CA PHE A 161 9.04 15.54 -2.55
C PHE A 161 10.18 14.52 -2.54
N ASP A 162 9.96 13.36 -1.91
CA ASP A 162 10.96 12.30 -1.84
C ASP A 162 11.32 11.74 -3.23
N THR A 163 10.35 11.60 -4.13
CA THR A 163 10.54 11.09 -5.50
C THR A 163 11.36 12.05 -6.36
N PHE A 164 11.19 13.36 -6.18
CA PHE A 164 11.95 14.38 -6.92
C PHE A 164 13.18 14.88 -6.16
N SER A 165 13.58 14.21 -5.07
CA SER A 165 14.73 14.57 -4.26
C SER A 165 15.84 13.53 -4.32
N HIS A 166 17.10 13.99 -4.37
CA HIS A 166 18.26 13.14 -4.10
C HIS A 166 18.54 13.10 -2.58
N LYS A 167 18.39 11.92 -1.96
CA LYS A 167 18.69 11.70 -0.53
C LYS A 167 20.22 11.62 -0.32
N LYS A 168 20.89 12.77 -0.27
CA LYS A 168 22.35 12.87 -0.08
C LYS A 168 22.77 12.41 1.33
N ALA A 169 23.48 11.28 1.41
CA ALA A 169 24.10 10.83 2.65
C ALA A 169 25.32 11.71 2.99
N VAL A 170 25.37 12.23 4.22
CA VAL A 170 26.50 13.02 4.74
C VAL A 170 26.90 12.49 6.10
N LEU A 171 28.17 12.14 6.26
CA LEU A 171 28.77 11.75 7.53
C LEU A 171 29.90 12.73 7.87
N ILE A 172 29.73 13.48 8.96
CA ILE A 172 30.77 14.34 9.52
C ILE A 172 31.31 13.65 10.75
N ARG A 173 32.60 13.31 10.73
CA ARG A 173 33.31 12.75 11.89
C ARG A 173 34.05 13.85 12.63
N ASN A 174 34.05 13.79 13.96
CA ASN A 174 34.92 14.61 14.78
C ASN A 174 36.30 13.95 14.95
N TYR A 175 37.29 14.72 15.39
CA TYR A 175 38.64 14.25 15.70
C TYR A 175 38.76 13.70 17.13
N ALA A 176 37.68 13.19 17.72
CA ALA A 176 37.71 12.71 19.10
C ALA A 176 38.64 11.50 19.23
N MET A 177 39.72 11.65 20.01
CA MET A 177 40.74 10.61 20.18
C MET A 177 40.18 9.27 20.65
N ILE A 178 39.16 9.29 21.51
CA ILE A 178 38.53 8.05 22.00
C ILE A 178 37.87 7.28 20.85
N GLY A 179 37.15 7.97 19.96
CA GLY A 179 36.50 7.33 18.81
C GLY A 179 37.51 6.81 17.79
N GLU A 180 38.61 7.55 17.60
CA GLU A 180 39.69 7.13 16.72
C GLU A 180 40.42 5.89 17.26
N LYS A 181 40.72 5.89 18.57
CA LYS A 181 41.35 4.78 19.29
C LYS A 181 40.50 3.51 19.28
N LEU A 182 39.19 3.64 19.51
CA LEU A 182 38.26 2.50 19.41
C LEU A 182 38.13 1.98 17.97
N GLY A 183 38.39 2.84 16.97
CA GLY A 183 38.41 2.50 15.56
C GLY A 183 39.74 1.95 15.06
N GLU A 184 40.82 1.94 15.87
CA GLU A 184 42.19 1.58 15.43
C GLU A 184 42.27 0.23 14.73
N ALA A 185 41.43 -0.72 15.13
CA ALA A 185 41.37 -2.04 14.54
C ALA A 185 41.06 -2.04 13.02
N ARG A 186 40.56 -0.93 12.46
CA ARG A 186 40.34 -0.74 11.01
C ARG A 186 41.62 -0.47 10.22
N TYR A 187 42.70 -0.06 10.88
CA TYR A 187 43.98 0.25 10.25
C TYR A 187 44.93 -0.95 10.28
N PRO A 188 45.82 -1.08 9.29
CA PRO A 188 46.94 -2.02 9.34
C PRO A 188 47.95 -1.68 10.46
N PRO A 189 48.74 -2.66 10.95
CA PRO A 189 48.72 -4.08 10.57
C PRO A 189 47.55 -4.85 11.20
N TYR A 190 46.93 -5.73 10.41
CA TYR A 190 45.82 -6.55 10.89
C TYR A 190 46.35 -7.71 11.76
N SER A 191 45.78 -7.85 12.96
CA SER A 191 46.05 -8.95 13.88
C SER A 191 44.80 -9.79 14.11
N PRO A 192 44.93 -11.09 14.45
CA PRO A 192 43.77 -11.93 14.82
C PRO A 192 42.93 -11.32 15.96
N SER A 193 43.55 -10.54 16.85
CA SER A 193 42.87 -9.82 17.93
C SER A 193 42.00 -8.68 17.39
N ASN A 194 42.55 -7.84 16.50
CA ASN A 194 41.85 -6.72 15.87
C ASN A 194 40.67 -7.22 15.02
N GLU A 195 40.88 -8.30 14.27
CA GLU A 195 39.83 -8.95 13.47
C GLU A 195 38.71 -9.50 14.35
N LYS A 196 39.05 -10.20 15.45
CA LYS A 196 38.07 -10.71 16.42
C LYS A 196 37.28 -9.59 17.06
N PHE A 197 37.93 -8.47 17.39
CA PHE A 197 37.29 -7.27 17.92
C PHE A 197 36.32 -6.64 16.92
N LEU A 198 36.74 -6.39 15.68
CA LEU A 198 35.87 -5.84 14.63
C LEU A 198 34.70 -6.77 14.32
N LYS A 199 34.94 -8.08 14.21
CA LYS A 199 33.88 -9.08 14.03
C LYS A 199 32.86 -9.02 15.16
N LYS A 200 33.31 -8.84 16.41
CA LYS A 200 32.40 -8.70 17.57
C LYS A 200 31.64 -7.38 17.55
N LEU A 201 32.26 -6.28 17.10
CA LEU A 201 31.63 -4.96 16.96
C LEU A 201 30.57 -4.94 15.85
N LEU A 202 30.90 -5.52 14.70
CA LEU A 202 30.05 -5.57 13.50
C LEU A 202 29.00 -6.70 13.54
N LYS A 203 29.12 -7.65 14.49
CA LYS A 203 28.15 -8.74 14.65
C LYS A 203 26.78 -8.13 14.86
N LYS A 204 25.86 -8.36 13.92
CA LYS A 204 24.43 -8.06 14.10
C LYS A 204 23.97 -8.78 15.36
N ARG A 205 23.61 -8.01 16.38
CA ARG A 205 22.98 -8.55 17.58
C ARG A 205 21.50 -8.72 17.26
N PRO A 206 20.90 -9.89 17.50
CA PRO A 206 19.45 -9.98 17.44
C PRO A 206 18.89 -8.98 18.46
N ASN A 207 17.81 -8.30 18.11
CA ASN A 207 17.06 -7.50 19.08
C ASN A 207 16.54 -8.47 20.14
N LEU A 208 17.31 -8.64 21.22
CA LEU A 208 16.98 -9.57 22.30
C LEU A 208 15.81 -9.04 23.14
N LEU A 209 15.48 -7.76 22.97
CA LEU A 209 14.47 -7.04 23.72
C LEU A 209 13.35 -6.56 22.76
N PRO A 210 12.07 -6.66 23.18
CA PRO A 210 10.95 -6.04 22.48
C PRO A 210 11.17 -4.54 22.24
N PRO A 211 10.45 -3.93 21.27
CA PRO A 211 10.46 -2.47 21.10
C PRO A 211 10.23 -1.77 22.44
N HIS A 212 11.00 -0.72 22.71
CA HIS A 212 10.96 0.13 23.92
C HIS A 212 11.69 -0.37 25.19
N MET A 213 12.17 -1.61 25.24
CA MET A 213 12.92 -2.09 26.42
C MET A 213 14.38 -1.60 26.49
N ASP A 214 14.96 -1.16 25.37
CA ASP A 214 16.30 -0.53 25.35
C ASP A 214 16.36 0.75 26.21
N TYR A 215 15.22 1.45 26.33
CA TYR A 215 15.11 2.65 27.17
C TYR A 215 15.09 2.35 28.67
N VAL A 216 14.69 1.13 29.06
CA VAL A 216 14.67 0.72 30.48
C VAL A 216 16.11 0.59 31.00
N GLY A 217 17.02 0.03 30.21
CA GLY A 217 18.44 -0.06 30.56
C GLY A 217 19.10 1.32 30.69
N VAL A 218 18.80 2.23 29.77
CA VAL A 218 19.27 3.62 29.82
C VAL A 218 18.69 4.35 31.05
N PHE A 219 17.41 4.12 31.37
CA PHE A 219 16.75 4.69 32.55
C PHE A 219 17.39 4.19 33.85
N ILE A 220 17.60 2.88 33.99
CA ILE A 220 18.25 2.29 35.18
C ILE A 220 19.70 2.78 35.31
N GLY A 221 20.44 2.85 34.20
CA GLY A 221 21.81 3.37 34.18
C GLY A 221 21.88 4.84 34.61
N GLY A 222 21.00 5.69 34.07
CA GLY A 222 20.88 7.10 34.47
C GLY A 222 20.50 7.26 35.94
N PHE A 223 19.58 6.44 36.44
CA PHE A 223 19.18 6.43 37.84
C PHE A 223 20.33 6.05 38.78
N LEU A 224 21.10 5.02 38.45
CA LEU A 224 22.29 4.61 39.23
C LEU A 224 23.37 5.70 39.24
N VAL A 225 23.63 6.34 38.11
CA VAL A 225 24.58 7.46 38.03
C VAL A 225 24.11 8.63 38.90
N ALA A 226 22.82 8.96 38.88
CA ALA A 226 22.25 10.01 39.74
C ALA A 226 22.38 9.66 41.24
N LEU A 227 22.15 8.40 41.62
CA LEU A 227 22.35 7.95 43.01
C LEU A 227 23.82 8.04 43.44
N ILE A 228 24.76 7.67 42.57
CA ILE A 228 26.20 7.78 42.84
C ILE A 228 26.59 9.24 42.99
N LEU A 229 26.14 10.13 42.09
CA LEU A 229 26.38 11.58 42.19
C LEU A 229 25.81 12.17 43.48
N LYS A 230 24.58 11.79 43.85
CA LYS A 230 23.94 12.23 45.10
C LYS A 230 24.71 11.74 46.33
N ALA A 231 25.19 10.49 46.33
CA ALA A 231 26.01 9.95 47.40
C ALA A 231 27.34 10.70 47.52
N ILE A 232 28.03 10.93 46.40
CA ILE A 232 29.30 11.69 46.36
C ILE A 232 29.09 13.11 46.92
N LEU A 233 28.03 13.80 46.49
CA LEU A 233 27.73 15.17 46.93
C LEU A 233 27.33 15.23 48.42
N HIS A 234 26.62 14.21 48.93
CA HIS A 234 26.31 14.08 50.36
C HIS A 234 27.57 13.86 51.21
N PHE A 235 28.50 13.00 50.76
CA PHE A 235 29.79 12.78 51.44
C PHE A 235 30.73 13.99 51.34
N ALA A 236 30.60 14.80 50.29
CA ALA A 236 31.37 16.04 50.09
C ALA A 236 30.84 17.24 50.92
N GLY A 237 29.81 17.06 51.76
CA GLY A 237 29.31 18.10 52.66
C GLY A 237 28.54 19.23 51.97
N VAL A 238 28.15 19.06 50.71
CA VAL A 238 27.37 20.05 49.96
C VAL A 238 25.91 19.95 50.39
N LYS A 239 25.46 20.85 51.28
CA LYS A 239 24.03 20.98 51.62
C LYS A 239 23.28 21.57 50.42
N TYR A 240 22.31 20.83 49.90
CA TYR A 240 21.40 21.31 48.86
C TYR A 240 20.42 22.33 49.46
N PHE A 241 20.16 23.43 48.75
CA PHE A 241 18.95 24.26 48.90
C PHE A 241 17.74 23.52 48.32
#